data_AF-A0A9R1CUB6-F1
#
_entry.id   AF-A0A9R1CUB6-F1
#
_cell.length_a   1.000
_cell.length_b   1.000
_cell.length_c   1.000
_cell.angle_alpha   90.00
_cell.angle_beta   90.00
_cell.angle_gamma   90.00
#
_symmetry.space_group_name_H-M   'P 1'
#
loop_
_entity.id
_entity.type
_entity.pdbx_description
1 polymer ?
#
loop_
_entity_poly.entity_id
_entity_poly.type
_entity_poly.pdbx_seq_one_letter_code
_entity_poly.pdbx_strand_id
1 'polypeptide(L)'
;MEYTYKGKDYPKDLNIKHQEVFTTLSKDPLDITRREFDHLFDIPTEEFCADEEQLILWELGKQWGKSAEQLESDTTVNHFIIRNTLITLLTSYSFSSFDVVLEVLRQSEDIIRFNLPDYNGFTYILPILSIVFEYEPKQLEQFLLEEGLTDYSKRIVADLLARMGCDTETKTEAYNKKVHDELSGIFSRVLDVYISDYPTGNICDKYVVSHVVKAIVNAGLEELSEQLKTVYSKDMVDKKICGELDTNLSVMKDLGCADLNYIETGIYPLMFLPTYLIWDNADNPDFGEQ
;
A
#
# COMPACT_ATOMS: atom_id res chain seq x y z
N MET A 1 17.24 1.41 -9.05
CA MET A 1 16.91 0.19 -9.82
C MET A 1 16.10 0.65 -11.01
N GLU A 2 16.30 0.07 -12.19
CA GLU A 2 15.51 0.46 -13.37
C GLU A 2 14.14 -0.22 -13.33
N TYR A 3 13.08 0.54 -13.60
CA TYR A 3 11.73 0.00 -13.72
C TYR A 3 11.58 -0.74 -15.05
N THR A 4 11.28 -2.04 -15.00
CA THR A 4 11.21 -2.91 -16.19
C THR A 4 9.95 -3.78 -16.27
N TYR A 5 8.98 -3.57 -15.37
CA TYR A 5 7.70 -4.26 -15.40
C TYR A 5 6.99 -4.02 -16.75
N LYS A 6 6.35 -5.07 -17.29
CA LYS A 6 5.79 -5.06 -18.66
C LYS A 6 4.28 -4.83 -18.71
N GLY A 7 3.63 -4.67 -17.57
CA GLY A 7 2.18 -4.54 -17.51
C GLY A 7 1.49 -5.87 -17.78
N LYS A 8 0.18 -5.91 -17.50
CA LYS A 8 -0.70 -7.01 -17.89
C LYS A 8 -1.36 -6.71 -19.24
N ASP A 9 -2.05 -7.71 -19.78
CA ASP A 9 -3.00 -7.52 -20.88
C ASP A 9 -4.26 -6.81 -20.35
N TYR A 10 -4.15 -5.51 -20.07
CA TYR A 10 -5.23 -4.72 -19.52
C TYR A 10 -6.45 -4.68 -20.47
N PRO A 11 -7.68 -4.70 -19.93
CA PRO A 11 -8.89 -4.66 -20.73
C PRO A 11 -9.00 -3.32 -21.48
N LYS A 12 -9.33 -3.39 -22.78
CA LYS A 12 -9.53 -2.20 -23.63
C LYS A 12 -10.92 -1.59 -23.47
N ASP A 13 -11.90 -2.45 -23.22
CA ASP A 13 -13.30 -2.09 -23.04
C ASP A 13 -13.69 -2.31 -21.57
N LEU A 14 -14.52 -1.42 -21.03
CA LEU A 14 -15.10 -1.56 -19.69
C LEU A 14 -16.36 -2.44 -19.79
N ASN A 15 -16.38 -3.54 -19.06
CA ASN A 15 -17.45 -4.54 -19.09
C ASN A 15 -17.98 -4.85 -17.67
N ILE A 16 -18.52 -3.81 -17.04
CA ILE A 16 -19.10 -3.90 -15.69
C ILE A 16 -20.57 -4.28 -15.76
N LYS A 17 -21.02 -5.05 -14.77
CA LYS A 17 -22.40 -5.47 -14.62
C LYS A 17 -23.27 -4.34 -14.09
N HIS A 18 -22.78 -3.57 -13.12
CA HIS A 18 -23.50 -2.50 -12.44
C HIS A 18 -22.91 -1.13 -12.82
N GLN A 19 -23.60 -0.40 -13.71
CA GLN A 19 -23.13 0.89 -14.24
C GLN A 19 -23.05 1.98 -13.17
N GLU A 20 -23.82 1.85 -12.09
CA GLU A 20 -23.77 2.68 -10.90
C GLU A 20 -22.41 2.64 -10.21
N VAL A 21 -21.67 1.53 -10.29
CA VAL A 21 -20.32 1.40 -9.74
C VAL A 21 -19.37 2.37 -10.43
N PHE A 22 -19.29 2.33 -11.77
CA PHE A 22 -18.48 3.28 -12.53
C PHE A 22 -18.95 4.72 -12.34
N THR A 23 -20.26 4.95 -12.42
CA THR A 23 -20.82 6.31 -12.33
C THR A 23 -20.53 6.96 -10.97
N THR A 24 -20.50 6.17 -9.90
CA THR A 24 -20.23 6.66 -8.53
C THR A 24 -18.74 6.78 -8.27
N LEU A 25 -17.96 5.72 -8.52
CA LEU A 25 -16.53 5.68 -8.17
C LEU A 25 -15.66 6.55 -9.08
N SER A 26 -16.16 7.00 -10.23
CA SER A 26 -15.47 7.97 -11.09
C SER A 26 -15.58 9.42 -10.64
N LYS A 27 -16.42 9.73 -9.65
CA LYS A 27 -16.60 11.11 -9.18
C LYS A 27 -15.44 11.55 -8.30
N ASP A 28 -15.28 12.86 -8.19
CA ASP A 28 -14.57 13.43 -7.04
C ASP A 28 -15.24 12.92 -5.76
N PRO A 29 -14.49 12.42 -4.76
CA PRO A 29 -15.06 11.97 -3.49
C PRO A 29 -16.00 12.99 -2.84
N LEU A 30 -15.78 14.29 -3.04
CA LEU A 30 -16.62 15.36 -2.53
C LEU A 30 -18.02 15.40 -3.16
N ASP A 31 -18.17 14.85 -4.37
CA ASP A 31 -19.42 14.80 -5.12
C ASP A 31 -20.18 13.47 -4.93
N ILE A 32 -19.60 12.53 -4.16
CA ILE A 32 -20.25 11.25 -3.83
C ILE A 32 -21.13 11.45 -2.60
N THR A 33 -22.44 11.28 -2.77
CA THR A 33 -23.35 11.33 -1.63
C THR A 33 -23.28 10.03 -0.83
N ARG A 34 -23.47 10.10 0.50
CA ARG A 34 -23.58 8.90 1.35
C ARG A 34 -24.58 7.88 0.81
N ARG A 35 -25.72 8.35 0.29
CA ARG A 35 -26.75 7.48 -0.31
C ARG A 35 -26.26 6.75 -1.56
N GLU A 36 -25.53 7.42 -2.45
CA GLU A 36 -24.96 6.76 -3.63
C GLU A 36 -23.92 5.72 -3.22
N PHE A 37 -23.13 6.06 -2.21
CA PHE A 37 -22.11 5.19 -1.67
C PHE A 37 -22.71 3.95 -0.99
N ASP A 38 -23.70 4.13 -0.12
CA ASP A 38 -24.41 3.05 0.57
C ASP A 38 -25.10 2.11 -0.44
N HIS A 39 -25.59 2.66 -1.56
CA HIS A 39 -26.24 1.87 -2.59
C HIS A 39 -25.28 0.91 -3.32
N LEU A 40 -23.97 1.23 -3.37
CA LEU A 40 -22.98 0.28 -3.89
C LEU A 40 -22.92 -0.99 -3.04
N PHE A 41 -23.16 -0.88 -1.73
CA PHE A 41 -23.15 -2.03 -0.81
C PHE A 41 -24.44 -2.86 -0.82
N ASP A 42 -25.47 -2.41 -1.54
CA ASP A 42 -26.66 -3.24 -1.82
C ASP A 42 -26.37 -4.27 -2.93
N ILE A 43 -25.30 -4.08 -3.71
CA ILE A 43 -24.88 -4.99 -4.77
C ILE A 43 -24.32 -6.27 -4.15
N PRO A 44 -24.61 -7.48 -4.70
CA PRO A 44 -24.00 -8.71 -4.21
C PRO A 44 -22.48 -8.61 -4.21
N THR A 45 -21.86 -8.93 -3.06
CA THR A 45 -20.41 -8.74 -2.82
C THR A 45 -19.51 -9.25 -3.94
N GLU A 46 -19.74 -10.48 -4.42
CA GLU A 46 -18.95 -11.07 -5.50
C GLU A 46 -19.06 -10.30 -6.82
N GLU A 47 -20.25 -9.78 -7.11
CA GLU A 47 -20.49 -9.03 -8.34
C GLU A 47 -19.93 -7.61 -8.25
N PHE A 48 -20.01 -6.98 -7.06
CA PHE A 48 -19.39 -5.69 -6.81
C PHE A 48 -17.87 -5.78 -6.91
N CYS A 49 -17.25 -6.78 -6.24
CA CYS A 49 -15.82 -7.05 -6.32
C CYS A 49 -15.34 -7.24 -7.77
N ALA A 50 -16.10 -7.97 -8.59
CA ALA A 50 -15.74 -8.18 -9.99
C ALA A 50 -15.79 -6.89 -10.81
N ASP A 51 -16.77 -6.01 -10.57
CA ASP A 51 -16.86 -4.70 -11.22
C ASP A 51 -15.71 -3.77 -10.77
N GLU A 52 -15.34 -3.81 -9.49
CA GLU A 52 -14.21 -3.06 -8.92
C GLU A 52 -12.85 -3.51 -9.49
N GLU A 53 -12.59 -4.81 -9.51
CA GLU A 53 -11.37 -5.38 -10.10
C GLU A 53 -11.22 -4.95 -11.57
N GLN A 54 -12.32 -4.98 -12.32
CA GLN A 54 -12.30 -4.58 -13.71
C GLN A 54 -12.09 -3.08 -13.89
N LEU A 55 -12.67 -2.24 -13.03
CA LEU A 55 -12.44 -0.80 -13.06
C LEU A 55 -10.98 -0.44 -12.85
N ILE A 56 -10.33 -1.06 -11.86
CA ILE A 56 -8.90 -0.83 -11.61
C ILE A 56 -8.09 -1.23 -12.84
N LEU A 57 -8.28 -2.45 -13.35
CA LEU A 57 -7.49 -2.95 -14.49
C LEU A 57 -7.72 -2.15 -15.77
N TRP A 58 -8.96 -1.72 -16.03
CA TRP A 58 -9.30 -0.88 -17.18
C TRP A 58 -8.68 0.52 -17.07
N GLU A 59 -8.76 1.14 -15.89
CA GLU A 59 -8.17 2.45 -15.65
C GLU A 59 -6.63 2.40 -15.76
N LEU A 60 -6.00 1.38 -15.17
CA LEU A 60 -4.57 1.12 -15.33
C LEU A 60 -4.18 0.94 -16.80
N GLY A 61 -5.00 0.21 -17.57
CA GLY A 61 -4.77 0.01 -19.00
C GLY A 61 -4.72 1.30 -19.80
N LYS A 62 -5.54 2.30 -19.43
CA LYS A 62 -5.47 3.64 -20.04
C LYS A 62 -4.23 4.41 -19.62
N GLN A 63 -3.73 4.19 -18.41
CA GLN A 63 -2.60 4.92 -17.85
C GLN A 63 -1.24 4.30 -18.22
N TRP A 64 -1.23 3.02 -18.58
CA TRP A 64 -0.02 2.23 -18.85
C TRP A 64 0.94 2.91 -19.83
N GLY A 65 2.20 3.02 -19.42
CA GLY A 65 3.30 3.57 -20.24
C GLY A 65 3.31 5.10 -20.37
N LYS A 66 2.40 5.82 -19.69
CA LYS A 66 2.40 7.28 -19.67
C LYS A 66 3.38 7.85 -18.65
N SER A 67 3.97 8.99 -18.98
CA SER A 67 4.69 9.84 -18.03
C SER A 67 3.75 10.70 -17.19
N ALA A 68 4.25 11.33 -16.12
CA ALA A 68 3.50 12.29 -15.31
C ALA A 68 2.80 13.39 -16.15
N GLU A 69 3.52 14.03 -17.09
CA GLU A 69 2.95 15.09 -17.95
C GLU A 69 1.82 14.57 -18.85
N GLN A 70 1.95 13.33 -19.35
CA GLN A 70 0.91 12.70 -20.16
C GLN A 70 -0.31 12.34 -19.32
N LEU A 71 -0.13 11.91 -18.07
CA LEU A 71 -1.23 11.63 -17.14
C LEU A 71 -2.00 12.90 -16.78
N GLU A 72 -1.29 14.00 -16.51
CA GLU A 72 -1.91 15.28 -16.15
C GLU A 72 -2.72 15.92 -17.30
N SER A 73 -2.28 15.73 -18.54
CA SER A 73 -2.91 16.34 -19.71
C SER A 73 -3.98 15.46 -20.38
N ASP A 74 -4.03 14.18 -20.06
CA ASP A 74 -4.97 13.23 -20.67
C ASP A 74 -6.33 13.25 -19.97
N THR A 75 -7.34 13.80 -20.64
CA THR A 75 -8.72 13.91 -20.13
C THR A 75 -9.48 12.59 -20.11
N THR A 76 -8.89 11.48 -20.59
CA THR A 76 -9.52 10.15 -20.64
C THR A 76 -9.19 9.28 -19.45
N VAL A 77 -8.16 9.64 -18.67
CA VAL A 77 -7.81 8.96 -17.40
C VAL A 77 -8.46 9.68 -16.23
N ASN A 78 -8.71 8.94 -15.15
CA ASN A 78 -9.34 9.44 -13.94
C ASN A 78 -8.73 8.80 -12.70
N HIS A 79 -7.94 9.57 -11.95
CA HIS A 79 -7.27 9.11 -10.74
C HIS A 79 -8.23 8.73 -9.60
N PHE A 80 -9.46 9.26 -9.61
CA PHE A 80 -10.46 8.93 -8.60
C PHE A 80 -10.96 7.49 -8.70
N ILE A 81 -10.97 6.90 -9.90
CA ILE A 81 -11.47 5.54 -10.10
C ILE A 81 -10.66 4.56 -9.25
N ILE A 82 -9.34 4.51 -9.42
CA ILE A 82 -8.49 3.57 -8.65
C ILE A 82 -8.58 3.87 -7.16
N ARG A 83 -8.49 5.15 -6.77
CA ARG A 83 -8.53 5.58 -5.37
C ARG A 83 -9.82 5.17 -4.65
N ASN A 84 -10.97 5.50 -5.23
CA ASN A 84 -12.28 5.23 -4.63
C ASN A 84 -12.58 3.73 -4.61
N THR A 85 -12.12 3.02 -5.64
CA THR A 85 -12.25 1.56 -5.73
C THR A 85 -11.44 0.85 -4.66
N LEU A 86 -10.19 1.28 -4.39
CA LEU A 86 -9.38 0.69 -3.31
C LEU A 86 -10.02 0.84 -1.92
N ILE A 87 -10.72 1.94 -1.68
CA ILE A 87 -11.46 2.14 -0.41
C ILE A 87 -12.69 1.24 -0.34
N THR A 88 -13.46 1.11 -1.42
CA THR A 88 -14.69 0.31 -1.43
C THR A 88 -14.41 -1.20 -1.36
N LEU A 89 -13.28 -1.63 -1.93
CA LEU A 89 -12.78 -2.99 -1.79
C LEU A 89 -12.63 -3.46 -0.33
N LEU A 90 -12.49 -2.55 0.65
CA LEU A 90 -12.44 -2.93 2.07
C LEU A 90 -13.69 -3.68 2.55
N THR A 91 -14.82 -3.54 1.86
CA THR A 91 -16.08 -4.24 2.16
C THR A 91 -16.42 -5.39 1.23
N SER A 92 -15.88 -5.38 0.02
CA SER A 92 -16.27 -6.29 -1.05
C SER A 92 -15.16 -7.26 -1.45
N TYR A 93 -13.93 -7.09 -0.94
CA TYR A 93 -12.75 -7.84 -1.37
C TYR A 93 -12.99 -9.35 -1.45
N SER A 94 -12.21 -9.95 -2.35
CA SER A 94 -12.00 -11.38 -2.45
C SER A 94 -10.52 -11.68 -2.59
N PHE A 95 -10.11 -12.94 -2.46
CA PHE A 95 -8.68 -13.29 -2.62
C PHE A 95 -8.15 -13.04 -4.04
N SER A 96 -9.01 -12.97 -5.07
CA SER A 96 -8.59 -12.56 -6.41
C SER A 96 -8.23 -11.07 -6.48
N SER A 97 -8.91 -10.23 -5.68
CA SER A 97 -8.68 -8.78 -5.70
C SER A 97 -7.31 -8.37 -5.18
N PHE A 98 -6.64 -9.21 -4.38
CA PHE A 98 -5.33 -8.89 -3.80
C PHE A 98 -4.26 -8.70 -4.88
N ASP A 99 -4.26 -9.53 -5.94
CA ASP A 99 -3.31 -9.35 -7.04
C ASP A 99 -3.64 -8.10 -7.88
N VAL A 100 -4.91 -7.70 -7.97
CA VAL A 100 -5.32 -6.44 -8.62
C VAL A 100 -4.88 -5.23 -7.80
N VAL A 101 -4.95 -5.29 -6.48
CA VAL A 101 -4.42 -4.24 -5.58
C VAL A 101 -2.91 -4.11 -5.76
N LEU A 102 -2.18 -5.24 -5.77
CA LEU A 102 -0.73 -5.22 -6.00
C LEU A 102 -0.38 -4.77 -7.43
N GLU A 103 -1.26 -5.01 -8.41
CA GLU A 103 -1.07 -4.51 -9.78
C GLU A 103 -0.96 -2.99 -9.84
N VAL A 104 -1.69 -2.26 -8.98
CA VAL A 104 -1.55 -0.79 -8.85
C VAL A 104 -0.14 -0.41 -8.43
N LEU A 105 0.48 -1.19 -7.54
CA LEU A 105 1.85 -0.95 -7.08
C LEU A 105 2.92 -1.46 -8.05
N ARG A 106 2.59 -2.33 -9.01
CA ARG A 106 3.54 -2.74 -10.07
C ARG A 106 3.75 -1.67 -11.14
N GLN A 107 2.96 -0.60 -11.11
CA GLN A 107 3.03 0.47 -12.10
C GLN A 107 4.29 1.34 -11.92
N SER A 108 4.55 2.21 -12.90
CA SER A 108 5.61 3.22 -12.79
C SER A 108 5.31 4.16 -11.62
N GLU A 109 6.35 4.80 -11.08
CA GLU A 109 6.18 5.75 -9.97
C GLU A 109 5.22 6.89 -10.34
N ASP A 110 5.26 7.37 -11.59
CA ASP A 110 4.35 8.40 -12.09
C ASP A 110 2.87 7.96 -11.98
N ILE A 111 2.56 6.73 -12.38
CA ILE A 111 1.20 6.17 -12.31
C ILE A 111 0.79 5.96 -10.84
N ILE A 112 1.69 5.43 -10.01
CA ILE A 112 1.41 5.25 -8.58
C ILE A 112 1.07 6.60 -7.95
N ARG A 113 1.91 7.63 -8.15
CA ARG A 113 1.70 8.97 -7.57
C ARG A 113 0.45 9.67 -8.10
N PHE A 114 0.11 9.44 -9.37
CA PHE A 114 -1.10 10.00 -9.97
C PHE A 114 -2.36 9.49 -9.28
N ASN A 115 -2.44 8.19 -8.98
CA ASN A 115 -3.62 7.59 -8.35
C ASN A 115 -3.59 7.61 -6.82
N LEU A 116 -2.38 7.52 -6.25
CA LEU A 116 -2.12 7.40 -4.82
C LEU A 116 -1.24 8.54 -4.35
N PRO A 117 -1.78 9.77 -4.27
CA PRO A 117 -1.05 10.88 -3.70
C PRO A 117 -0.65 10.54 -2.25
N ASP A 118 0.59 10.90 -1.88
CA ASP A 118 1.18 10.64 -0.56
C ASP A 118 0.60 11.60 0.51
N TYR A 119 -0.72 11.53 0.70
CA TYR A 119 -1.38 12.16 1.83
C TYR A 119 -1.22 11.25 3.05
N ASN A 120 -0.66 11.80 4.13
CA ASN A 120 -0.54 11.16 5.44
C ASN A 120 0.03 9.73 5.43
N GLY A 121 0.93 9.43 4.49
CA GLY A 121 1.62 8.15 4.40
C GLY A 121 0.75 7.04 3.80
N PHE A 122 0.37 7.20 2.53
CA PHE A 122 -0.29 6.18 1.70
C PHE A 122 -1.70 5.74 2.15
N THR A 123 -2.48 6.67 2.71
CA THR A 123 -3.80 6.40 3.33
C THR A 123 -4.79 5.61 2.45
N TYR A 124 -4.71 5.71 1.12
CA TYR A 124 -5.65 5.06 0.21
C TYR A 124 -5.38 3.58 -0.06
N ILE A 125 -4.16 3.10 0.17
CA ILE A 125 -3.78 1.73 -0.19
C ILE A 125 -3.38 0.88 1.02
N LEU A 126 -2.85 1.48 2.08
CA LEU A 126 -2.50 0.73 3.29
C LEU A 126 -3.68 -0.08 3.89
N PRO A 127 -4.93 0.42 3.90
CA PRO A 127 -6.03 -0.33 4.51
C PRO A 127 -6.33 -1.64 3.78
N ILE A 128 -6.29 -1.66 2.45
CA ILE A 128 -6.54 -2.90 1.71
C ILE A 128 -5.31 -3.82 1.78
N LEU A 129 -4.09 -3.27 1.82
CA LEU A 129 -2.90 -4.09 2.01
C LEU A 129 -2.82 -4.71 3.42
N SER A 130 -3.38 -4.09 4.46
CA SER A 130 -3.44 -4.71 5.79
C SER A 130 -4.36 -5.93 5.80
N ILE A 131 -5.43 -5.90 4.99
CA ILE A 131 -6.27 -7.08 4.70
C ILE A 131 -5.45 -8.14 3.95
N VAL A 132 -4.65 -7.76 2.94
CA VAL A 132 -3.75 -8.70 2.26
C VAL A 132 -2.78 -9.33 3.27
N PHE A 133 -2.22 -8.57 4.20
CA PHE A 133 -1.34 -9.12 5.24
C PHE A 133 -2.07 -10.11 6.17
N GLU A 134 -3.29 -9.81 6.58
CA GLU A 134 -4.04 -10.69 7.50
C GLU A 134 -4.36 -12.06 6.88
N TYR A 135 -4.66 -12.09 5.57
CA TYR A 135 -5.15 -13.29 4.90
C TYR A 135 -4.11 -13.97 3.99
N GLU A 136 -3.29 -13.20 3.27
CA GLU A 136 -2.33 -13.68 2.26
C GLU A 136 -0.96 -12.97 2.37
N PRO A 137 -0.31 -12.96 3.55
CA PRO A 137 0.92 -12.20 3.81
C PRO A 137 2.07 -12.59 2.86
N LYS A 138 2.05 -13.83 2.37
CA LYS A 138 3.02 -14.34 1.39
C LYS A 138 3.02 -13.54 0.07
N GLN A 139 1.89 -12.96 -0.33
CA GLN A 139 1.84 -12.12 -1.54
C GLN A 139 2.68 -10.84 -1.36
N LEU A 140 2.69 -10.25 -0.15
CA LEU A 140 3.50 -9.08 0.16
C LEU A 140 4.99 -9.41 0.18
N GLU A 141 5.36 -10.58 0.72
CA GLU A 141 6.73 -11.09 0.63
C GLU A 141 7.16 -11.26 -0.83
N GLN A 142 6.34 -11.93 -1.65
CA GLN A 142 6.61 -12.14 -3.06
C GLN A 142 6.75 -10.82 -3.83
N PHE A 143 5.91 -9.84 -3.51
CA PHE A 143 5.98 -8.50 -4.09
C PHE A 143 7.32 -7.81 -3.78
N LEU A 144 7.80 -7.88 -2.53
CA LEU A 144 9.12 -7.34 -2.17
C LEU A 144 10.25 -8.05 -2.93
N LEU A 145 10.08 -9.34 -3.25
CA LEU A 145 11.04 -10.13 -4.02
C LEU A 145 10.90 -9.99 -5.55
N GLU A 146 9.88 -9.28 -6.05
CA GLU A 146 9.61 -9.16 -7.48
C GLU A 146 10.62 -8.21 -8.16
N GLU A 147 11.22 -8.65 -9.27
CA GLU A 147 12.20 -7.86 -10.03
C GLU A 147 11.54 -6.75 -10.86
N GLY A 148 12.28 -5.68 -11.14
CA GLY A 148 11.86 -4.65 -12.10
C GLY A 148 10.75 -3.70 -11.62
N LEU A 149 10.40 -3.75 -10.33
CA LEU A 149 9.49 -2.79 -9.70
C LEU A 149 10.23 -1.52 -9.24
N THR A 150 9.50 -0.45 -8.94
CA THR A 150 10.11 0.80 -8.41
C THR A 150 10.47 0.66 -6.94
N ASP A 151 11.47 1.41 -6.48
CA ASP A 151 11.76 1.50 -5.04
C ASP A 151 10.59 2.13 -4.26
N TYR A 152 9.90 3.09 -4.88
CA TYR A 152 8.69 3.70 -4.31
C TYR A 152 7.59 2.68 -4.01
N SER A 153 7.32 1.74 -4.93
CA SER A 153 6.32 0.69 -4.70
C SER A 153 6.69 -0.25 -3.55
N LYS A 154 7.95 -0.70 -3.50
CA LYS A 154 8.44 -1.59 -2.45
C LYS A 154 8.50 -0.89 -1.09
N ARG A 155 8.77 0.42 -1.08
CA ARG A 155 8.66 1.26 0.12
C ARG A 155 7.24 1.23 0.69
N ILE A 156 6.19 1.35 -0.13
CA ILE A 156 4.80 1.34 0.35
C ILE A 156 4.51 0.04 1.10
N VAL A 157 4.91 -1.10 0.53
CA VAL A 157 4.73 -2.42 1.18
C VAL A 157 5.59 -2.55 2.44
N ALA A 158 6.84 -2.07 2.43
CA ALA A 158 7.67 -2.08 3.63
C ALA A 158 7.07 -1.21 4.76
N ASP A 159 6.58 -0.01 4.43
CA ASP A 159 5.96 0.93 5.37
C ASP A 159 4.65 0.34 5.95
N LEU A 160 3.86 -0.39 5.15
CA LEU A 160 2.72 -1.17 5.64
C LEU A 160 3.15 -2.21 6.67
N LEU A 161 4.09 -3.08 6.31
CA LEU A 161 4.53 -4.18 7.18
C LEU A 161 5.06 -3.65 8.52
N ALA A 162 5.74 -2.50 8.51
CA ALA A 162 6.16 -1.81 9.72
C ALA A 162 4.97 -1.42 10.62
N ARG A 163 3.91 -0.84 10.03
CA ARG A 163 2.71 -0.41 10.76
C ARG A 163 1.94 -1.60 11.34
N MET A 164 1.90 -2.74 10.64
CA MET A 164 1.29 -3.97 11.16
C MET A 164 1.97 -4.42 12.46
N GLY A 165 3.29 -4.22 12.60
CA GLY A 165 4.02 -4.52 13.82
C GLY A 165 3.66 -3.60 15.00
N CYS A 166 3.14 -2.39 14.72
CA CYS A 166 2.84 -1.38 15.73
C CYS A 166 1.37 -1.34 16.15
N ASP A 167 0.45 -1.86 15.33
CA ASP A 167 -0.99 -1.94 15.63
C ASP A 167 -1.29 -3.02 16.69
N THR A 168 -0.89 -2.75 17.93
CA THR A 168 -0.88 -3.72 19.04
C THR A 168 -1.86 -3.40 20.16
N GLU A 169 -2.38 -2.17 20.25
CA GLU A 169 -3.14 -1.67 21.40
C GLU A 169 -4.56 -2.25 21.51
N THR A 170 -5.14 -2.70 20.40
CA THR A 170 -6.55 -3.16 20.34
C THR A 170 -6.69 -4.68 20.31
N LYS A 171 -5.58 -5.42 20.37
CA LYS A 171 -5.53 -6.86 20.06
C LYS A 171 -4.95 -7.69 21.20
N THR A 172 -5.20 -9.00 21.13
CA THR A 172 -4.72 -9.95 22.14
C THR A 172 -3.21 -10.18 22.02
N GLU A 173 -2.55 -10.49 23.13
CA GLU A 173 -1.12 -10.85 23.15
C GLU A 173 -0.77 -11.97 22.16
N ALA A 174 -1.65 -12.97 22.02
CA ALA A 174 -1.47 -14.07 21.07
C ALA A 174 -1.49 -13.60 19.61
N TYR A 175 -2.36 -12.63 19.29
CA TYR A 175 -2.41 -12.02 17.96
C TYR A 175 -1.15 -11.20 17.68
N ASN A 176 -0.73 -10.35 18.63
CA ASN A 176 0.47 -9.53 18.48
C ASN A 176 1.72 -10.41 18.27
N LYS A 177 1.81 -11.53 18.99
CA LYS A 177 2.87 -12.52 18.77
C LYS A 177 2.82 -13.14 17.37
N LYS A 178 1.63 -13.55 16.90
CA LYS A 178 1.45 -14.11 15.54
C LYS A 178 1.93 -13.11 14.48
N VAL A 179 1.52 -11.84 14.60
CA VAL A 179 1.93 -10.78 13.66
C VAL A 179 3.44 -10.56 13.69
N HIS A 180 4.03 -10.49 14.89
CA HIS A 180 5.47 -10.34 15.05
C HIS A 180 6.25 -11.50 14.42
N ASP A 181 5.85 -12.74 14.69
CA ASP A 181 6.47 -13.95 14.12
C ASP A 181 6.37 -13.96 12.58
N GLU A 182 5.23 -13.55 12.02
CA GLU A 182 5.01 -13.46 10.56
C GLU A 182 5.91 -12.38 9.93
N LEU A 183 5.93 -11.16 10.50
CA LEU A 183 6.75 -10.05 10.02
C LEU A 183 8.24 -10.40 10.05
N SER A 184 8.70 -10.95 11.17
CA SER A 184 10.08 -11.42 11.34
C SER A 184 10.45 -12.44 10.26
N GLY A 185 9.57 -13.42 10.02
CA GLY A 185 9.76 -14.42 8.98
C GLY A 185 9.86 -13.81 7.57
N ILE A 186 8.96 -12.91 7.21
CA ILE A 186 8.95 -12.22 5.91
C ILE A 186 10.25 -11.43 5.73
N PHE A 187 10.57 -10.55 6.67
CA PHE A 187 11.74 -9.68 6.55
C PHE A 187 13.05 -10.45 6.56
N SER A 188 13.15 -11.52 7.36
CA SER A 188 14.34 -12.38 7.36
C SER A 188 14.58 -13.00 5.98
N ARG A 189 13.55 -13.58 5.35
CA ARG A 189 13.66 -14.17 4.00
C ARG A 189 13.96 -13.12 2.93
N VAL A 190 13.31 -11.96 3.00
CA VAL A 190 13.55 -10.84 2.08
C VAL A 190 15.01 -10.36 2.17
N LEU A 191 15.52 -10.13 3.39
CA LEU A 191 16.91 -9.70 3.58
C LEU A 191 17.92 -10.75 3.09
N ASP A 192 17.68 -12.05 3.34
CA ASP A 192 18.58 -13.10 2.85
C ASP A 192 18.69 -13.10 1.33
N VAL A 193 17.58 -12.91 0.62
CA VAL A 193 17.58 -12.80 -0.84
C VAL A 193 18.31 -11.54 -1.29
N TYR A 194 18.03 -10.39 -0.68
CA TYR A 194 18.69 -9.12 -1.02
C TYR A 194 20.21 -9.18 -0.79
N ILE A 195 20.65 -9.75 0.33
CA ILE A 195 22.07 -9.93 0.69
C ILE A 195 22.78 -10.85 -0.32
N SER A 196 22.06 -11.82 -0.88
CA SER A 196 22.57 -12.79 -1.86
C SER A 196 22.61 -12.23 -3.29
N ASP A 197 21.64 -11.39 -3.67
CA ASP A 197 21.58 -10.73 -4.98
C ASP A 197 22.62 -9.60 -5.12
N TYR A 198 23.08 -9.03 -3.99
CA TYR A 198 24.08 -7.96 -3.99
C TYR A 198 25.49 -8.43 -4.43
N PRO A 199 26.22 -7.68 -5.28
CA PRO A 199 25.91 -6.33 -5.78
C PRO A 199 25.20 -6.31 -7.15
N THR A 200 24.71 -7.45 -7.64
CA THR A 200 24.02 -7.53 -8.94
C THR A 200 22.81 -6.59 -8.97
N GLY A 201 21.98 -6.65 -7.92
CA GLY A 201 20.90 -5.70 -7.69
C GLY A 201 19.74 -5.82 -8.69
N ASN A 202 19.38 -7.05 -9.07
CA ASN A 202 18.23 -7.32 -9.92
C ASN A 202 16.90 -7.14 -9.17
N ILE A 203 16.91 -7.48 -7.87
CA ILE A 203 15.70 -7.49 -7.03
C ILE A 203 15.60 -6.19 -6.24
N CYS A 204 16.72 -5.69 -5.73
CA CYS A 204 16.74 -4.52 -4.88
C CYS A 204 17.96 -3.63 -5.15
N ASP A 205 17.80 -2.34 -4.90
CA ASP A 205 18.91 -1.42 -4.78
C ASP A 205 19.06 -0.91 -3.35
N LYS A 206 20.05 -0.03 -3.16
CA LYS A 206 20.36 0.61 -1.89
C LYS A 206 19.15 1.32 -1.26
N TYR A 207 18.24 1.88 -2.06
CA TYR A 207 17.05 2.57 -1.57
C TYR A 207 16.02 1.59 -1.03
N VAL A 208 15.72 0.53 -1.79
CA VAL A 208 14.81 -0.55 -1.36
C VAL A 208 15.29 -1.19 -0.05
N VAL A 209 16.57 -1.57 0.03
CA VAL A 209 17.12 -2.17 1.25
C VAL A 209 17.00 -1.21 2.43
N SER A 210 17.22 0.09 2.22
CA SER A 210 17.09 1.09 3.29
C SER A 210 15.65 1.20 3.82
N HIS A 211 14.65 1.17 2.95
CA HIS A 211 13.25 1.17 3.38
C HIS A 211 12.86 -0.09 4.13
N VAL A 212 13.34 -1.26 3.70
CA VAL A 212 13.15 -2.52 4.43
C VAL A 212 13.82 -2.48 5.80
N VAL A 213 15.07 -1.99 5.90
CA VAL A 213 15.75 -1.81 7.19
C VAL A 213 14.98 -0.86 8.10
N LYS A 214 14.50 0.27 7.57
CA LYS A 214 13.69 1.21 8.34
C LYS A 214 12.39 0.55 8.84
N ALA A 215 11.75 -0.26 8.01
CA ALA A 215 10.54 -0.98 8.39
C ALA A 215 10.79 -1.99 9.52
N ILE A 216 11.89 -2.74 9.44
CA ILE A 216 12.33 -3.69 10.49
C ILE A 216 12.57 -2.96 11.82
N VAL A 217 13.28 -1.83 11.77
CA VAL A 217 13.58 -1.02 12.96
C VAL A 217 12.30 -0.45 13.56
N ASN A 218 11.42 0.10 12.72
CA ASN A 218 10.15 0.63 13.18
C ASN A 218 9.24 -0.46 13.76
N ALA A 219 9.28 -1.68 13.22
CA ALA A 219 8.54 -2.83 13.76
C ALA A 219 9.15 -3.42 15.03
N GLY A 220 10.35 -3.00 15.44
CA GLY A 220 11.03 -3.49 16.65
C GLY A 220 11.54 -4.93 16.55
N LEU A 221 11.86 -5.42 15.34
CA LEU A 221 12.23 -6.83 15.12
C LEU A 221 13.70 -7.10 15.47
N GLU A 222 14.01 -7.13 16.77
CA GLU A 222 15.36 -7.29 17.32
C GLU A 222 16.10 -8.53 16.84
N GLU A 223 15.40 -9.63 16.57
CA GLU A 223 15.98 -10.90 16.12
C GLU A 223 16.68 -10.79 14.76
N LEU A 224 16.36 -9.76 13.97
CA LEU A 224 17.00 -9.50 12.67
C LEU A 224 18.31 -8.71 12.78
N SER A 225 18.76 -8.39 14.00
CA SER A 225 19.96 -7.57 14.26
C SER A 225 21.23 -8.04 13.53
N GLU A 226 21.47 -9.35 13.44
CA GLU A 226 22.66 -9.88 12.74
C GLU A 226 22.56 -9.71 11.21
N GLN A 227 21.37 -9.86 10.64
CA GLN A 227 21.13 -9.56 9.23
C GLN A 227 21.30 -8.06 8.95
N LEU A 228 20.82 -7.18 9.85
CA LEU A 228 21.08 -5.75 9.74
C LEU A 228 22.58 -5.43 9.78
N LYS A 229 23.34 -5.97 10.73
CA LYS A 229 24.81 -5.80 10.77
C LYS A 229 25.46 -6.20 9.43
N THR A 230 25.01 -7.30 8.84
CA THR A 230 25.50 -7.77 7.53
C THR A 230 25.21 -6.75 6.43
N VAL A 231 23.96 -6.28 6.33
CA VAL A 231 23.51 -5.27 5.36
C VAL A 231 24.33 -3.97 5.46
N TYR A 232 24.56 -3.46 6.68
CA TYR A 232 25.38 -2.26 6.90
C TYR A 232 26.86 -2.50 6.56
N SER A 233 27.41 -3.66 6.93
CA SER A 233 28.82 -4.00 6.65
C SER A 233 29.13 -4.08 5.15
N LYS A 234 28.11 -4.43 4.34
CA LYS A 234 28.18 -4.49 2.88
C LYS A 234 27.88 -3.16 2.19
N ASP A 235 27.67 -2.07 2.93
CA ASP A 235 27.24 -0.75 2.41
C ASP A 235 25.97 -0.80 1.53
N MET A 236 25.05 -1.70 1.87
CA MET A 236 23.81 -1.92 1.11
C MET A 236 22.71 -0.89 1.41
N VAL A 237 22.94 0.09 2.29
CA VAL A 237 21.90 1.03 2.76
C VAL A 237 22.33 2.49 2.71
N ASP A 238 21.40 3.37 2.34
CA ASP A 238 21.50 4.82 2.51
C ASP A 238 21.05 5.22 3.93
N LYS A 239 22.04 5.59 4.73
CA LYS A 239 21.86 6.01 6.12
C LYS A 239 21.01 7.28 6.28
N LYS A 240 20.83 8.08 5.22
CA LYS A 240 19.88 9.21 5.25
C LYS A 240 18.43 8.75 5.33
N ILE A 241 18.15 7.52 4.89
CA ILE A 241 16.80 6.94 4.89
C ILE A 241 16.56 6.14 6.16
N CYS A 242 17.49 5.23 6.48
CA CYS A 242 17.31 4.28 7.57
C CYS A 242 18.07 4.62 8.85
N GLY A 243 18.89 5.67 8.88
CA GLY A 243 19.70 6.02 10.05
C GLY A 243 20.98 5.19 10.18
N GLU A 244 21.63 5.33 11.34
CA GLU A 244 22.88 4.63 11.68
C GLU A 244 22.59 3.30 12.40
N LEU A 245 23.45 2.30 12.18
CA LEU A 245 23.28 0.96 12.75
C LEU A 245 23.15 0.96 14.28
N ASP A 246 24.06 1.62 14.98
CA ASP A 246 24.08 1.62 16.46
C ASP A 246 22.80 2.25 17.04
N THR A 247 22.31 3.33 16.41
CA THR A 247 21.04 3.97 16.79
C THR A 247 19.89 3.01 16.56
N ASN A 248 19.83 2.36 15.42
CA ASN A 248 18.75 1.42 15.08
C ASN A 248 18.71 0.21 16.01
N LEU A 249 19.87 -0.38 16.34
CA LEU A 249 19.95 -1.49 17.30
C LEU A 249 19.49 -1.08 18.70
N SER A 250 19.77 0.17 19.12
CA SER A 250 19.28 0.71 20.40
C SER A 250 17.77 0.95 20.37
N VAL A 251 17.24 1.53 19.29
CA VAL A 251 15.79 1.81 19.14
C VAL A 251 14.98 0.53 19.24
N MET A 252 15.34 -0.52 18.50
CA MET A 252 14.60 -1.79 18.54
C MET A 252 14.57 -2.38 19.95
N LYS A 253 15.67 -2.24 20.71
CA LYS A 253 15.83 -2.79 22.05
C LYS A 253 15.10 -2.01 23.15
N ASP A 254 15.18 -0.68 23.08
CA ASP A 254 14.79 0.19 24.20
C ASP A 254 13.39 0.77 24.04
N LEU A 255 12.89 0.89 22.81
CA LEU A 255 11.65 1.62 22.50
C LEU A 255 10.54 0.72 21.93
N GLY A 256 10.87 -0.52 21.52
CA GLY A 256 9.91 -1.38 20.82
C GLY A 256 9.50 -0.76 19.48
N CYS A 257 8.24 -0.99 19.07
CA CYS A 257 7.71 -0.43 17.82
C CYS A 257 7.73 1.10 17.85
N ALA A 258 8.26 1.73 16.80
CA ALA A 258 8.16 3.17 16.63
C ALA A 258 6.68 3.55 16.44
N ASP A 259 6.19 4.58 17.13
CA ASP A 259 4.83 5.08 16.96
C ASP A 259 4.61 5.53 15.51
N LEU A 260 4.03 4.64 14.71
CA LEU A 260 3.62 4.88 13.35
C LEU A 260 2.11 5.09 13.37
N ASN A 261 1.65 6.13 12.66
CA ASN A 261 0.23 6.48 12.59
C ASN A 261 -0.65 5.23 12.37
N TYR A 262 -1.77 5.18 13.10
CA TYR A 262 -2.86 4.24 12.90
C TYR A 262 -3.22 4.07 11.41
N ILE A 263 -3.48 2.83 10.97
CA ILE A 263 -4.05 2.56 9.65
C ILE A 263 -5.56 2.73 9.78
N GLU A 264 -6.08 3.85 9.28
CA GLU A 264 -7.53 4.05 9.19
C GLU A 264 -8.15 3.02 8.24
N THR A 265 -9.10 2.23 8.73
CA THR A 265 -9.82 1.22 7.93
C THR A 265 -11.29 1.58 7.71
N GLY A 266 -11.78 2.64 8.36
CA GLY A 266 -13.11 3.18 8.20
C GLY A 266 -13.29 3.80 6.83
N ILE A 267 -14.23 3.27 6.05
CA ILE A 267 -14.45 3.71 4.68
C ILE A 267 -14.83 5.19 4.58
N TYR A 268 -15.75 5.69 5.42
CA TYR A 268 -16.17 7.10 5.32
C TYR A 268 -15.04 8.09 5.67
N PRO A 269 -14.27 7.91 6.77
CA PRO A 269 -13.07 8.71 7.01
C PRO A 269 -12.09 8.72 5.83
N LEU A 270 -11.87 7.56 5.19
CA LEU A 270 -10.96 7.43 4.05
C LEU A 270 -11.49 8.13 2.80
N MET A 271 -12.77 7.92 2.47
CA MET A 271 -13.42 8.46 1.29
C MET A 271 -13.44 9.98 1.33
N PHE A 272 -13.76 10.56 2.49
CA PHE A 272 -13.86 12.00 2.66
C PHE A 272 -12.58 12.64 3.21
N LEU A 273 -11.46 11.93 3.32
CA LEU A 273 -10.19 12.48 3.81
C LEU A 273 -9.80 13.86 3.21
N PRO A 274 -10.05 14.16 1.90
CA PRO A 274 -9.83 15.50 1.37
C PRO A 274 -10.65 16.60 2.06
N THR A 275 -11.88 16.35 2.54
CA THR A 275 -12.65 17.35 3.31
C THR A 275 -11.97 17.68 4.63
N TYR A 276 -11.43 16.67 5.32
CA TYR A 276 -10.74 16.82 6.60
C TYR A 276 -9.41 17.58 6.49
N LEU A 277 -8.79 17.61 5.30
CA LEU A 277 -7.53 18.32 5.04
C LEU A 277 -7.74 19.72 4.43
N ILE A 278 -8.89 19.96 3.78
CA ILE A 278 -9.21 21.24 3.12
C ILE A 278 -9.97 22.18 4.06
N TRP A 279 -10.70 21.67 5.05
CA TRP A 279 -11.38 22.50 6.06
C TRP A 279 -10.56 22.57 7.34
N ASP A 280 -10.25 23.79 7.77
CA ASP A 280 -9.73 24.04 9.11
C ASP A 280 -10.65 23.34 10.12
N ASN A 281 -10.09 22.69 11.14
CA ASN A 281 -10.82 21.86 12.13
C ASN A 281 -12.02 22.54 12.82
N ALA A 282 -12.24 23.84 12.61
CA ALA A 282 -13.37 24.61 13.11
C ALA A 282 -14.67 24.46 12.28
N ASP A 283 -14.59 24.03 11.01
CA ASP A 283 -15.75 23.99 10.09
C ASP A 283 -16.21 22.57 9.75
N ASN A 284 -15.66 21.55 10.41
CA ASN A 284 -16.09 20.17 10.18
C ASN A 284 -17.46 19.94 10.85
N PRO A 285 -18.55 19.63 10.11
CA PRO A 285 -19.76 19.17 10.74
C PRO A 285 -19.45 17.83 11.42
N ASP A 286 -19.72 17.75 12.72
CA ASP A 286 -19.62 16.51 13.47
C ASP A 286 -20.36 15.40 12.72
N PHE A 287 -19.61 14.46 12.14
CA PHE A 287 -20.14 13.16 11.73
C PHE A 287 -20.18 12.17 12.91
N GLY A 288 -20.09 12.70 14.14
CA GLY A 288 -20.31 11.98 15.38
C GLY A 288 -21.79 11.69 15.63
N GLU A 289 -22.10 10.41 15.79
CA GLU A 289 -23.31 9.84 16.41
C GLU A 289 -24.67 10.19 15.77
N GLN A 290 -25.10 9.42 14.76
CA GLN A 290 -26.47 8.87 14.65
C GLN A 290 -26.47 7.50 13.96
#